data_AF-A0A316YXB6-F1
#
_entry.id   AF-A0A316YXB6-F1
#
_cell.length_a   1.000
_cell.length_b   1.000
_cell.length_c   1.000
_cell.angle_alpha   90.00
_cell.angle_beta   90.00
_cell.angle_gamma   90.00
#
_symmetry.space_group_name_H-M   'P 1'
#
loop_
_entity.id
_entity.type
_entity.pdbx_description
1 polymer ?
#
loop_
_entity_poly.entity_id
_entity_poly.type
_entity_poly.pdbx_seq_one_letter_code
_entity_poly.pdbx_strand_id
1 'polypeptide(L)'
;MSSNNTLSLLVSPGFRSAAYLGNALWFTSAAVHFGLFPEFMMGKLSTRKADVKTIETPNGDSHHHDLMRYLGAINVGYAVLAGIRLAPFVIRRFSSDAKTNVKAAVKWDHDAFDIVAFTVLGTANLSQALLNWFWAKPSGRWIIGHLINGKPDRITVLDTLFSVVDFAIVGARLAGF
;
A
#
# COMPACT_ATOMS: atom_id res chain seq x y z
N MET A 1 28.44 -10.88 -7.36
CA MET A 1 27.82 -9.74 -8.08
C MET A 1 27.74 -8.58 -7.09
N SER A 2 28.32 -7.43 -7.42
CA SER A 2 28.47 -6.28 -6.51
C SER A 2 27.11 -5.66 -6.16
N SER A 3 26.89 -5.27 -4.90
CA SER A 3 25.68 -4.60 -4.39
C SER A 3 25.29 -3.36 -5.21
N ASN A 4 26.28 -2.69 -5.83
CA ASN A 4 26.05 -1.54 -6.71
C ASN A 4 25.21 -1.91 -7.95
N ASN A 5 25.32 -3.14 -8.46
CA ASN A 5 24.55 -3.57 -9.64
C ASN A 5 23.06 -3.75 -9.32
N THR A 6 22.73 -4.17 -8.10
CA THR A 6 21.33 -4.37 -7.67
C THR A 6 20.63 -3.02 -7.44
N LEU A 7 21.29 -2.06 -6.79
CA LEU A 7 20.73 -0.74 -6.56
C LEU A 7 20.52 0.02 -7.89
N SER A 8 21.50 -0.04 -8.81
CA SER A 8 21.36 0.54 -10.15
C SER A 8 20.24 -0.10 -10.98
N LEU A 9 19.95 -1.39 -10.79
CA LEU A 9 18.82 -2.05 -11.44
C LEU A 9 17.48 -1.50 -10.94
N LEU A 10 17.32 -1.34 -9.62
CA LEU A 10 16.07 -0.86 -8.99
C LEU A 10 15.66 0.53 -9.49
N VAL A 11 16.62 1.39 -9.75
CA VAL A 11 16.39 2.77 -10.24
C VAL A 11 16.40 2.88 -11.76
N SER A 12 16.71 1.78 -12.47
CA SER A 12 16.72 1.77 -13.94
C SER A 12 15.33 2.15 -14.48
N PRO A 13 15.23 2.90 -15.59
CA PRO A 13 13.94 3.30 -16.16
C PRO A 13 13.02 2.12 -16.46
N GLY A 14 13.58 1.01 -16.95
CA GLY A 14 12.82 -0.20 -17.27
C GLY A 14 12.22 -0.86 -16.03
N PHE A 15 13.00 -1.02 -14.96
CA PHE A 15 12.50 -1.62 -13.72
C PHE A 15 11.45 -0.73 -13.04
N ARG A 16 11.68 0.58 -12.93
CA ARG A 16 10.70 1.52 -12.37
C ARG A 16 9.38 1.52 -13.16
N SER A 17 9.45 1.53 -14.48
CA SER A 17 8.26 1.47 -15.33
C SER A 17 7.47 0.17 -15.11
N ALA A 18 8.17 -0.95 -14.96
CA ALA A 18 7.55 -2.24 -14.64
C ALA A 18 6.91 -2.24 -13.24
N ALA A 19 7.56 -1.64 -12.25
CA ALA A 19 7.02 -1.49 -10.89
C ALA A 19 5.76 -0.61 -10.87
N TYR A 20 5.77 0.52 -11.59
CA TYR A 20 4.57 1.35 -11.76
C TYR A 20 3.43 0.61 -12.44
N LEU A 21 3.72 -0.08 -13.55
CA LEU A 21 2.71 -0.88 -14.26
C LEU A 21 2.13 -1.98 -13.36
N GLY A 22 2.99 -2.68 -12.62
CA GLY A 22 2.57 -3.72 -11.69
C GLY A 22 1.64 -3.19 -10.60
N ASN A 23 2.01 -2.07 -9.96
CA ASN A 23 1.16 -1.38 -9.00
C ASN A 23 -0.16 -0.92 -9.63
N ALA A 24 -0.12 -0.32 -10.83
CA ALA A 24 -1.33 0.12 -11.52
C ALA A 24 -2.28 -1.05 -11.81
N LEU A 25 -1.76 -2.17 -12.30
CA LEU A 25 -2.54 -3.38 -12.53
C LEU A 25 -3.10 -3.96 -11.23
N TRP A 26 -2.30 -3.97 -10.15
CA TRP A 26 -2.71 -4.47 -8.85
C TRP A 26 -3.85 -3.64 -8.25
N PHE A 27 -3.66 -2.33 -8.12
CA PHE A 27 -4.68 -1.43 -7.57
C PHE A 27 -5.91 -1.32 -8.47
N THR A 28 -5.77 -1.39 -9.79
CA THR A 28 -6.93 -1.44 -10.71
C THR A 28 -7.71 -2.74 -10.54
N SER A 29 -7.01 -3.87 -10.46
CA SER A 29 -7.64 -5.17 -10.21
C SER A 29 -8.39 -5.16 -8.87
N ALA A 30 -7.78 -4.64 -7.81
CA ALA A 30 -8.42 -4.49 -6.52
C ALA A 30 -9.66 -3.58 -6.61
N ALA A 31 -9.54 -2.41 -7.25
CA ALA A 31 -10.66 -1.48 -7.42
C ALA A 31 -11.84 -2.12 -8.18
N VAL A 32 -11.57 -2.86 -9.26
CA VAL A 32 -12.61 -3.56 -10.04
C VAL A 32 -13.25 -4.67 -9.21
N HIS A 33 -12.47 -5.56 -8.60
CA HIS A 33 -13.00 -6.71 -7.90
C HIS A 33 -13.72 -6.32 -6.60
N PHE A 34 -13.14 -5.46 -5.78
CA PHE A 34 -13.73 -5.05 -4.50
C PHE A 34 -14.76 -3.93 -4.64
N GLY A 35 -14.65 -3.09 -5.67
CA GLY A 35 -15.60 -2.00 -5.91
C GLY A 35 -16.82 -2.42 -6.72
N LEU A 36 -16.63 -3.21 -7.79
CA LEU A 36 -17.72 -3.58 -8.71
C LEU A 36 -18.29 -4.99 -8.46
N PHE A 37 -17.51 -5.89 -7.82
CA PHE A 37 -17.94 -7.27 -7.56
C PHE A 37 -17.80 -7.67 -6.07
N PRO A 38 -18.29 -6.85 -5.11
CA PRO A 38 -18.07 -7.08 -3.69
C PRO A 38 -18.66 -8.42 -3.21
N GLU A 39 -19.86 -8.81 -3.66
CA GLU A 39 -20.49 -10.08 -3.25
C GLU A 39 -19.66 -11.30 -3.66
N PHE A 40 -19.17 -11.31 -4.90
CA PHE A 40 -18.30 -12.37 -5.40
C PHE A 40 -17.01 -12.46 -4.58
N MET A 41 -16.38 -11.31 -4.30
CA MET A 41 -15.15 -11.28 -3.52
C MET A 41 -15.36 -11.70 -2.07
N MET A 42 -16.48 -11.31 -1.46
CA MET A 42 -16.88 -11.76 -0.13
C MET A 42 -17.04 -13.28 -0.10
N GLY A 43 -17.75 -13.86 -1.07
CA GLY A 43 -17.91 -15.32 -1.17
C GLY A 43 -16.60 -16.06 -1.43
N LYS A 44 -15.66 -15.44 -2.14
CA LYS A 44 -14.36 -16.04 -2.47
C LYS A 44 -13.36 -15.96 -1.32
N LEU A 45 -13.36 -14.87 -0.55
CA LEU A 45 -12.32 -14.58 0.44
C LEU A 45 -12.76 -14.81 1.89
N SER A 46 -14.06 -14.80 2.16
CA SER A 46 -14.58 -15.05 3.50
C SER A 46 -14.71 -16.54 3.79
N THR A 47 -14.47 -16.94 5.03
CA THR A 47 -14.81 -18.28 5.54
C THR A 47 -16.27 -18.39 6.00
N ARG A 48 -17.04 -17.29 5.89
CA ARG A 48 -18.44 -17.20 6.31
C ARG A 48 -19.31 -18.16 5.50
N LYS A 49 -20.15 -18.93 6.19
CA LYS A 49 -21.21 -19.74 5.56
C LYS A 49 -22.29 -18.82 4.98
N ALA A 50 -22.82 -19.16 3.81
CA ALA A 50 -23.80 -18.34 3.08
C ALA A 50 -25.09 -18.02 3.86
N ASP A 51 -25.46 -18.85 4.85
CA ASP A 51 -26.79 -18.80 5.51
C ASP A 51 -26.77 -18.11 6.89
N VAL A 52 -25.79 -17.24 7.15
CA VAL A 52 -25.74 -16.49 8.41
C VAL A 52 -26.60 -15.23 8.28
N LYS A 53 -27.81 -15.26 8.83
CA LYS A 53 -28.68 -14.07 8.98
C LYS A 53 -27.90 -12.97 9.68
N THR A 54 -27.52 -11.95 8.93
CA THR A 54 -26.89 -10.75 9.45
C THR A 54 -27.92 -10.01 10.29
N ILE A 55 -27.71 -9.91 11.60
CA ILE A 55 -28.58 -9.10 12.45
C ILE A 55 -28.25 -7.64 12.12
N GLU A 56 -29.23 -6.91 11.60
CA GLU A 56 -29.12 -5.47 11.37
C GLU A 56 -29.04 -4.76 12.73
N THR A 57 -27.81 -4.58 13.22
CA THR A 57 -27.54 -3.78 14.42
C THR A 57 -26.80 -2.50 14.02
N PRO A 58 -26.92 -1.40 14.79
CA PRO A 58 -26.15 -0.19 14.55
C PRO A 58 -24.63 -0.40 14.55
N ASN A 59 -24.15 -1.45 15.25
CA ASN A 59 -22.74 -1.81 15.29
C ASN A 59 -22.32 -2.67 14.09
N GLY A 60 -23.25 -3.22 13.31
CA GLY A 60 -22.95 -4.20 12.28
C GLY A 60 -22.46 -5.54 12.85
N ASP A 61 -21.97 -6.41 11.97
CA ASP A 61 -21.32 -7.66 12.38
C ASP A 61 -19.79 -7.57 12.29
N SER A 62 -19.10 -8.61 12.78
CA SER A 62 -17.64 -8.66 12.75
C SER A 62 -17.05 -8.59 11.35
N HIS A 63 -17.75 -9.09 10.32
CA HIS A 63 -17.28 -9.05 8.93
C HIS A 63 -17.38 -7.63 8.38
N HIS A 64 -18.43 -6.90 8.74
CA HIS A 64 -18.60 -5.50 8.40
C HIS A 64 -17.47 -4.65 8.99
N HIS A 65 -17.11 -4.87 10.26
CA HIS A 65 -15.96 -4.21 10.87
C HIS A 65 -14.63 -4.55 10.19
N ASP A 66 -14.43 -5.80 9.78
CA ASP A 66 -13.23 -6.20 9.05
C ASP A 66 -13.15 -5.54 7.67
N LEU A 67 -14.27 -5.43 6.96
CA LEU A 67 -14.35 -4.72 5.69
C LEU A 67 -14.02 -3.24 5.86
N MET A 68 -14.57 -2.60 6.88
CA MET A 68 -14.28 -1.20 7.20
C MET A 68 -12.80 -0.98 7.56
N ARG A 69 -12.17 -1.91 8.29
CA ARG A 69 -10.72 -1.88 8.53
C ARG A 69 -9.93 -2.01 7.23
N TYR A 70 -10.31 -2.97 6.39
CA TYR A 70 -9.67 -3.21 5.10
C TYR A 70 -9.70 -1.96 4.20
N LEU A 71 -10.87 -1.33 4.07
CA LEU A 71 -11.04 -0.07 3.35
C LEU A 71 -10.25 1.08 4.00
N GLY A 72 -10.22 1.15 5.33
CA GLY A 72 -9.40 2.11 6.07
C GLY A 72 -7.92 2.01 5.75
N ALA A 73 -7.37 0.79 5.67
CA ALA A 73 -5.96 0.59 5.32
C ALA A 73 -5.63 1.05 3.90
N ILE A 74 -6.51 0.85 2.90
CA ILE A 74 -6.27 1.36 1.53
C ILE A 74 -5.99 2.87 1.55
N ASN A 75 -6.66 3.60 2.45
CA ASN A 75 -6.52 5.05 2.55
C ASN A 75 -5.23 5.52 3.24
N VAL A 76 -4.44 4.63 3.85
CA VAL A 76 -3.18 4.99 4.53
C VAL A 76 -2.18 5.59 3.53
N GLY A 77 -2.15 5.11 2.28
CA GLY A 77 -1.33 5.71 1.23
C GLY A 77 -1.69 7.18 0.96
N TYR A 78 -2.99 7.50 0.89
CA TYR A 78 -3.45 8.88 0.72
C TYR A 78 -3.15 9.76 1.93
N ALA A 79 -3.25 9.21 3.15
CA ALA A 79 -2.87 9.92 4.37
C ALA A 79 -1.37 10.25 4.36
N VAL A 80 -0.51 9.31 3.93
CA VAL A 80 0.93 9.56 3.76
C VAL A 80 1.19 10.60 2.68
N LEU A 81 0.51 10.54 1.53
CA LEU A 81 0.63 11.56 0.49
C LEU A 81 0.28 12.96 1.03
N ALA A 82 -0.83 13.08 1.75
CA ALA A 82 -1.25 14.32 2.39
C ALA A 82 -0.20 14.81 3.41
N GLY A 83 0.32 13.91 4.25
CA GLY A 83 1.38 14.21 5.22
C GLY A 83 2.66 14.71 4.56
N ILE A 84 3.14 14.05 3.50
CA ILE A 84 4.32 14.47 2.73
C ILE A 84 4.11 15.85 2.12
N ARG A 85 2.91 16.13 1.58
CA ARG A 85 2.57 17.43 0.99
C ARG A 85 2.41 18.53 2.04
N LEU A 86 1.95 18.20 3.25
CA LEU A 86 1.75 19.14 4.35
C LEU A 86 3.05 19.45 5.12
N ALA A 87 3.98 18.50 5.18
CA ALA A 87 5.21 18.60 5.96
C ALA A 87 6.00 19.90 5.72
N PRO A 88 6.21 20.38 4.47
CA PRO A 88 6.93 21.64 4.24
C PRO A 88 6.25 22.87 4.86
N PHE A 89 4.91 22.90 4.88
CA PHE A 89 4.14 24.01 5.46
C PHE A 89 4.26 24.04 6.98
N VAL A 90 4.22 22.87 7.60
CA VAL A 90 4.39 22.71 9.06
C VAL A 90 5.81 23.10 9.46
N ILE A 91 6.83 22.56 8.78
CA ILE A 91 8.24 22.86 9.08
C ILE A 91 8.51 24.37 8.97
N ARG A 92 7.99 25.03 7.91
CA ARG A 92 8.12 26.47 7.72
C ARG A 92 7.46 27.28 8.84
N ARG A 93 6.35 26.82 9.41
CA ARG A 93 5.62 27.52 10.48
C ARG A 93 6.37 27.55 11.80
N PHE A 94 7.22 26.56 12.04
CA PHE A 94 7.95 26.35 13.30
C PHE A 94 9.46 26.60 13.21
N SER A 95 10.03 26.84 12.01
CA SER A 95 11.40 27.32 11.85
C SER A 95 11.48 28.84 11.82
N SER A 96 12.21 29.42 12.77
CA SER A 96 12.45 30.87 12.88
C SER A 96 13.34 31.44 11.76
N ASP A 97 14.01 30.59 10.97
CA ASP A 97 14.92 30.98 9.89
C ASP A 97 14.27 30.89 8.49
N ALA A 98 13.19 31.63 8.29
CA ALA A 98 12.41 31.63 7.04
C ALA A 98 13.07 32.38 5.86
N LYS A 99 14.39 32.18 5.63
CA LYS A 99 15.12 32.69 4.46
C LYS A 99 15.96 31.66 3.71
N THR A 100 15.96 30.39 4.11
CA THR A 100 16.67 29.34 3.37
C THR A 100 15.76 28.64 2.36
N ASN A 101 15.86 29.11 1.11
CA ASN A 101 15.73 28.35 -0.13
C ASN A 101 14.34 27.82 -0.54
N VAL A 102 13.47 28.75 -0.94
CA VAL A 102 12.32 28.48 -1.85
C VAL A 102 12.77 27.91 -3.21
N LYS A 103 14.07 27.96 -3.57
CA LYS A 103 14.61 27.32 -4.76
C LYS A 103 14.72 25.78 -4.67
N ALA A 104 14.65 25.19 -3.47
CA ALA A 104 14.69 23.72 -3.29
C ALA A 104 13.30 23.06 -3.41
N ALA A 105 12.21 23.82 -3.25
CA ALA A 105 10.85 23.30 -3.31
C ALA A 105 10.29 23.15 -4.74
N VAL A 106 10.91 23.80 -5.73
CA VAL A 106 10.42 23.86 -7.12
C VAL A 106 11.24 23.01 -8.09
N LYS A 107 12.39 22.48 -7.66
CA LYS A 107 13.06 21.39 -8.39
C LYS A 107 12.51 20.05 -7.89
N TRP A 108 11.22 19.81 -8.15
CA TRP A 108 10.68 18.45 -8.18
C TRP A 108 11.32 17.76 -9.39
N ASP A 109 12.54 17.32 -9.19
CA ASP A 109 13.25 16.46 -10.12
C ASP A 109 12.46 15.15 -10.27
N HIS A 110 12.67 14.43 -11.37
CA HIS A 110 12.04 13.13 -11.58
C HIS A 110 12.25 12.18 -10.38
N ASP A 111 13.39 12.32 -9.70
CA ASP A 111 13.74 11.55 -8.50
C ASP A 111 12.83 11.86 -7.30
N ALA A 112 12.45 13.12 -7.10
CA ALA A 112 11.56 13.52 -6.01
C ALA A 112 10.13 12.98 -6.22
N PHE A 113 9.68 12.95 -7.48
CA PHE A 113 8.39 12.34 -7.82
C PHE A 113 8.38 10.84 -7.53
N ASP A 114 9.42 10.12 -7.93
CA ASP A 114 9.51 8.67 -7.69
C ASP A 114 9.56 8.33 -6.20
N ILE A 115 10.35 9.07 -5.42
CA ILE A 115 10.42 8.86 -3.97
C ILE A 115 9.03 9.01 -3.36
N VAL A 116 8.29 10.06 -3.73
CA VAL A 116 6.93 10.27 -3.20
C VAL A 116 5.97 9.18 -3.67
N ALA A 117 5.96 8.87 -4.97
CA ALA A 117 5.04 7.90 -5.55
C ALA A 117 5.26 6.49 -4.97
N PHE A 118 6.50 5.99 -4.97
CA PHE A 118 6.81 4.68 -4.40
C PHE A 118 6.67 4.65 -2.87
N THR A 119 6.89 5.75 -2.16
CA THR A 119 6.56 5.80 -0.72
C THR A 119 5.06 5.61 -0.48
N VAL A 120 4.22 6.28 -1.26
CA VAL A 120 2.76 6.18 -1.15
C VAL A 120 2.27 4.77 -1.51
N LEU A 121 2.73 4.22 -2.63
CA LEU A 121 2.40 2.86 -3.09
C LEU A 121 2.88 1.82 -2.06
N GLY A 122 4.14 1.92 -1.64
CA GLY A 122 4.74 1.01 -0.67
C GLY A 122 4.02 1.01 0.66
N THR A 123 3.56 2.18 1.12
CA THR A 123 2.76 2.32 2.35
C THR A 123 1.36 1.72 2.18
N ALA A 124 0.69 1.99 1.06
CA ALA A 124 -0.64 1.41 0.79
C ALA A 124 -0.57 -0.13 0.80
N ASN A 125 0.37 -0.70 0.05
CA ASN A 125 0.61 -2.15 0.00
C ASN A 125 1.01 -2.71 1.38
N LEU A 126 1.91 -2.03 2.12
CA LEU A 126 2.33 -2.46 3.46
C LEU A 126 1.16 -2.51 4.43
N SER A 127 0.31 -1.48 4.43
CA SER A 127 -0.84 -1.41 5.33
C SER A 127 -1.81 -2.58 5.14
N GLN A 128 -2.01 -3.00 3.88
CA GLN A 128 -2.81 -4.18 3.54
C GLN A 128 -2.14 -5.46 3.99
N ALA A 129 -0.85 -5.64 3.69
CA ALA A 129 -0.09 -6.80 4.13
C ALA A 129 -0.13 -6.95 5.66
N LEU A 130 0.03 -5.86 6.41
CA LEU A 130 -0.06 -5.86 7.88
C LEU A 130 -1.45 -6.26 8.37
N LEU A 131 -2.52 -5.74 7.78
CA LEU A 131 -3.88 -6.18 8.13
C LEU A 131 -4.07 -7.67 7.86
N ASN A 132 -3.59 -8.16 6.72
CA ASN A 132 -3.73 -9.56 6.34
C ASN A 132 -3.02 -10.47 7.37
N TRP A 133 -1.79 -10.14 7.74
CA TRP A 133 -0.99 -10.95 8.67
C TRP A 133 -1.44 -10.84 10.13
N PHE A 134 -1.76 -9.63 10.61
CA PHE A 134 -1.96 -9.35 12.04
C PHE A 134 -3.42 -9.23 12.45
N TRP A 135 -4.35 -9.08 11.49
CA TRP A 135 -5.78 -8.98 11.78
C TRP A 135 -6.59 -10.09 11.11
N ALA A 136 -6.50 -10.20 9.78
CA ALA A 136 -7.31 -11.14 9.01
C ALA A 136 -6.96 -12.60 9.39
N LYS A 137 -5.68 -12.94 9.42
CA LYS A 137 -5.22 -14.29 9.79
C LYS A 137 -5.62 -14.71 11.21
N PRO A 138 -5.37 -13.93 12.28
CA PRO A 138 -5.83 -14.31 13.62
C PRO A 138 -7.35 -14.36 13.76
N SER A 139 -8.08 -13.59 12.96
CA SER A 139 -9.55 -13.56 13.02
C SER A 139 -10.21 -14.86 12.56
N GLY A 140 -9.57 -15.62 11.67
CA GLY A 140 -10.12 -16.84 11.05
C GLY A 140 -11.34 -16.61 10.14
N ARG A 141 -11.76 -15.34 9.93
CA ARG A 141 -12.93 -14.96 9.12
C ARG A 141 -12.62 -14.81 7.63
N TRP A 142 -11.35 -14.82 7.29
CA TRP A 142 -10.83 -14.57 5.96
C TRP A 142 -9.80 -15.64 5.61
N ILE A 143 -9.72 -16.01 4.34
CA ILE A 143 -8.63 -16.87 3.84
C ILE A 143 -7.32 -16.09 3.65
N ILE A 144 -7.39 -14.76 3.68
CA ILE A 144 -6.27 -13.84 3.50
C ILE A 144 -5.36 -13.90 4.74
N GLY A 145 -4.05 -13.92 4.52
CA GLY A 145 -3.01 -14.11 5.52
C GLY A 145 -2.77 -15.58 5.90
N HIS A 146 -3.55 -16.51 5.36
CA HIS A 146 -3.39 -17.96 5.59
C HIS A 146 -2.61 -18.65 4.47
N LEU A 147 -2.10 -19.84 4.81
CA LEU A 147 -1.58 -20.78 3.81
C LEU A 147 -2.75 -21.62 3.27
N ILE A 148 -3.02 -21.53 1.98
CA ILE A 148 -4.00 -22.33 1.25
C ILE A 148 -3.24 -23.44 0.54
N ASN A 149 -3.46 -24.71 0.91
CA ASN A 149 -2.75 -25.86 0.36
C ASN A 149 -1.22 -25.73 0.43
N GLY A 150 -0.71 -25.22 1.56
CA GLY A 150 0.73 -25.00 1.77
C GLY A 150 1.31 -23.77 1.05
N LYS A 151 0.49 -22.99 0.34
CA LYS A 151 0.92 -21.77 -0.37
C LYS A 151 0.31 -20.53 0.28
N PRO A 152 1.08 -19.45 0.48
CA PRO A 152 0.53 -18.20 0.98
C PRO A 152 -0.52 -17.64 0.01
N ASP A 153 -1.55 -17.01 0.56
CA ASP A 153 -2.59 -16.42 -0.27
C ASP A 153 -2.01 -15.32 -1.17
N ARG A 154 -2.56 -15.23 -2.39
CA ARG A 154 -1.98 -14.38 -3.43
C ARG A 154 -2.08 -12.89 -3.11
N ILE A 155 -3.11 -12.47 -2.38
CA ILE A 155 -3.35 -11.05 -2.09
C ILE A 155 -2.26 -10.56 -1.14
N THR A 156 -2.07 -11.25 -0.01
CA THR A 156 -1.03 -10.91 0.96
C THR A 156 0.37 -10.97 0.37
N VAL A 157 0.64 -11.95 -0.49
CA VAL A 157 1.94 -12.07 -1.17
C VAL A 157 2.18 -10.86 -2.08
N LEU A 158 1.19 -10.47 -2.89
CA LEU A 158 1.32 -9.34 -3.80
C LEU A 158 1.48 -8.02 -3.03
N ASP A 159 0.69 -7.79 -1.99
CA ASP A 159 0.81 -6.62 -1.12
C ASP A 159 2.20 -6.55 -0.47
N THR A 160 2.70 -7.68 0.04
CA THR A 160 4.05 -7.74 0.64
C THR A 160 5.13 -7.49 -0.40
N LEU A 161 5.02 -8.10 -1.59
CA LEU A 161 6.00 -7.98 -2.65
C LEU A 161 6.09 -6.55 -3.18
N PHE A 162 4.95 -5.94 -3.53
CA PHE A 162 4.94 -4.56 -4.02
C PHE A 162 5.43 -3.60 -2.95
N SER A 163 5.04 -3.78 -1.68
CA SER A 163 5.59 -2.96 -0.60
C SER A 163 7.12 -3.02 -0.53
N VAL A 164 7.70 -4.23 -0.57
CA VAL A 164 9.16 -4.41 -0.53
C VAL A 164 9.84 -3.77 -1.74
N VAL A 165 9.31 -4.01 -2.94
CA VAL A 165 9.87 -3.43 -4.18
C VAL A 165 9.80 -1.91 -4.16
N ASP A 166 8.67 -1.35 -3.78
CA ASP A 166 8.45 0.10 -3.73
C ASP A 166 9.43 0.76 -2.74
N PHE A 167 9.56 0.22 -1.53
CA PHE A 167 10.51 0.75 -0.54
C PHE A 167 11.97 0.51 -0.93
N ALA A 168 12.28 -0.56 -1.65
CA ALA A 168 13.63 -0.78 -2.17
C ALA A 168 14.01 0.28 -3.21
N ILE A 169 13.08 0.69 -4.08
CA ILE A 169 13.28 1.79 -5.03
C ILE A 169 13.48 3.11 -4.29
N VAL A 170 12.66 3.39 -3.27
CA VAL A 170 12.83 4.59 -2.41
C VAL A 170 14.21 4.60 -1.76
N GLY A 171 14.62 3.48 -1.16
CA GLY A 171 15.93 3.34 -0.52
C GLY A 171 17.08 3.54 -1.49
N ALA A 172 17.01 2.96 -2.70
CA ALA A 172 18.02 3.14 -3.73
C ALA A 172 18.13 4.60 -4.19
N ARG A 173 16.99 5.28 -4.41
CA ARG A 173 16.94 6.71 -4.76
C ARG A 173 17.53 7.61 -3.67
N LEU A 174 17.18 7.36 -2.41
CA LEU A 174 17.72 8.10 -1.27
C LEU A 174 19.23 7.88 -1.09
N ALA A 175 19.75 6.74 -1.53
CA ALA A 175 21.18 6.45 -1.57
C ALA A 175 21.92 7.09 -2.78
N GLY A 176 21.21 7.83 -3.64
CA GLY A 176 21.79 8.56 -4.77
C GLY A 176 21.94 7.76 -6.06
N PHE A 177 21.19 6.67 -6.21
CA PHE A 177 21.17 5.85 -7.43
C PHE A 177 20.08 6.31 -8.42
#